data_AF-A0A9Q3KLP0-F1
#
_entry.id   AF-A0A9Q3KLP0-F1
#
_cell.length_a   1.000
_cell.length_b   1.000
_cell.length_c   1.000
_cell.angle_alpha   90.00
_cell.angle_beta   90.00
_cell.angle_gamma   90.00
#
_symmetry.space_group_name_H-M   'P 1'
#
loop_
_entity.id
_entity.type
_entity.pdbx_description
1 polymer ?
#
loop_
_entity_poly.entity_id
_entity_poly.type
_entity_poly.pdbx_seq_one_letter_code
_entity_poly.pdbx_strand_id
1 'polypeptide(L)'
;MKALHGTNAVQVELSGELENKHPTFPFSLAKHYTSSDKELFPSRNETPLEVPPLDKSEEKKVLKVLNKRRLRGKDDREYLVRYKNPQHEEEWIVAEKIPDSL
;
A
#
# COMPACT_ATOMS: atom_id res chain seq x y z
N MET A 1 2.06 16.25 5.78
CA MET A 1 0.83 16.24 6.60
C MET A 1 0.74 14.90 7.32
N LYS A 2 0.64 14.88 8.65
CA LYS A 2 0.41 13.64 9.41
C LYS A 2 -1.05 13.25 9.21
N ALA A 3 -1.32 12.06 8.70
CA ALA A 3 -2.67 11.51 8.73
C ALA A 3 -3.08 11.34 10.19
N LEU A 4 -4.14 12.02 10.61
CA LEU A 4 -4.65 11.97 11.99
C LEU A 4 -5.49 10.71 12.27
N HIS A 5 -5.65 9.84 11.27
CA HIS A 5 -6.59 8.72 11.32
C HIS A 5 -5.93 7.41 10.86
N GLY A 6 -6.30 6.30 11.52
CA GLY A 6 -5.82 4.95 11.17
C GLY A 6 -6.56 4.36 9.96
N THR A 7 -6.15 3.16 9.55
CA THR A 7 -6.64 2.48 8.32
C THR A 7 -8.15 2.19 8.29
N ASN A 8 -8.82 2.22 9.45
CA ASN A 8 -10.25 1.91 9.61
C ASN A 8 -11.09 3.13 10.01
N ALA A 9 -10.68 4.34 9.63
CA ALA A 9 -11.38 5.57 9.99
C ALA A 9 -11.94 6.27 8.75
N VAL A 10 -13.14 6.86 8.90
CA VAL A 10 -13.80 7.66 7.87
C VAL A 10 -13.84 9.10 8.36
N GLN A 11 -13.32 10.02 7.55
CA GLN A 11 -13.42 11.45 7.80
C GLN A 11 -14.75 11.96 7.24
N VAL A 12 -15.51 12.66 8.08
CA VAL A 12 -16.80 13.25 7.72
C VAL A 12 -16.62 14.76 7.66
N GLU A 13 -16.77 15.35 6.47
CA GLU A 13 -16.82 16.80 6.29
C GLU A 13 -18.25 17.29 6.50
N LEU A 14 -18.45 18.17 7.49
CA LEU A 14 -19.74 18.81 7.75
C LEU A 14 -19.76 20.20 7.11
N SER A 15 -20.86 20.57 6.46
CA SER A 15 -21.02 21.86 5.78
C SER A 15 -22.29 22.61 6.22
N GLY A 16 -22.31 23.93 6.02
CA GLY A 16 -23.46 24.78 6.32
C GLY A 16 -23.72 24.91 7.82
N GLU A 17 -24.97 24.73 8.26
CA GLU A 17 -25.37 24.85 9.68
C GLU A 17 -24.69 23.84 10.62
N LEU A 18 -24.05 22.82 10.06
CA LEU A 18 -23.36 21.74 10.78
C LEU A 18 -21.84 21.98 10.91
N GLU A 19 -21.30 22.99 10.25
CA GLU A 19 -19.86 23.31 10.27
C GLU A 19 -19.35 23.65 11.69
N ASN A 20 -20.20 24.30 12.49
CA ASN A 20 -19.91 24.64 13.89
C ASN A 20 -20.23 23.51 14.89
N LYS A 21 -20.81 22.40 14.43
CA LYS A 21 -21.14 21.27 15.30
C LYS A 21 -20.01 20.24 15.24
N HIS A 22 -19.55 19.80 16.40
CA HIS A 22 -18.62 18.68 16.43
C HIS A 22 -19.39 17.41 16.03
N PRO A 23 -18.90 16.62 15.05
CA PRO A 23 -19.48 15.32 14.74
C PRO A 23 -19.24 14.37 15.92
N THR A 24 -20.14 14.43 16.91
CA THR A 24 -20.14 13.50 18.02
C THR A 24 -20.99 12.30 17.62
N PHE A 25 -20.33 11.17 17.36
CA PHE A 25 -21.04 9.91 17.33
C PHE A 25 -21.39 9.54 18.79
N PRO A 26 -22.67 9.37 19.16
CA PRO A 26 -23.01 9.01 20.52
C PRO A 26 -22.51 7.59 20.77
N PHE A 27 -21.48 7.45 21.61
CA PHE A 27 -20.89 6.15 21.92
C PHE A 27 -21.90 5.20 22.59
N SER A 28 -22.94 5.74 23.23
CA SER A 28 -24.06 4.96 23.78
C SER A 28 -24.86 4.20 22.71
N LEU A 29 -24.81 4.63 21.46
CA LEU A 29 -25.45 3.95 20.33
C LEU A 29 -24.54 2.90 19.68
N ALA A 30 -23.24 2.90 20.03
CA ALA A 30 -22.34 1.86 19.56
C ALA A 30 -22.72 0.53 20.21
N LYS A 31 -23.19 -0.42 19.40
CA LYS A 31 -23.40 -1.79 19.85
C LYS A 31 -22.05 -2.47 20.00
N HIS A 32 -21.86 -3.16 21.11
CA HIS A 32 -20.70 -4.03 21.26
C HIS A 32 -20.71 -5.09 20.17
N TYR A 33 -19.57 -5.31 19.54
CA TYR A 33 -19.42 -6.42 18.62
C TYR A 33 -19.49 -7.73 19.40
N THR A 34 -20.48 -8.56 19.09
CA THR A 34 -20.59 -9.93 19.57
C THR A 34 -20.24 -10.87 18.43
N SER A 35 -19.33 -11.82 18.68
CA SER A 35 -19.05 -12.91 17.75
C SER A 35 -20.35 -13.60 17.33
N SER A 36 -20.41 -14.08 16.09
CA SER A 36 -21.61 -14.78 15.62
C SER A 36 -21.79 -16.07 16.41
N ASP A 37 -22.95 -16.22 17.03
CA ASP A 37 -23.36 -17.46 17.67
C ASP A 37 -23.88 -18.44 16.60
N LYS A 38 -23.28 -19.64 16.54
CA LYS A 38 -23.63 -20.67 15.55
C LYS A 38 -24.95 -21.38 15.91
N GLU A 39 -25.36 -21.38 17.17
CA GLU A 39 -26.62 -21.99 17.61
C GLU A 39 -27.81 -21.08 17.28
N LEU A 40 -27.66 -19.76 17.50
CA LEU A 40 -28.68 -18.77 17.15
C LEU A 40 -28.77 -18.50 15.64
N PHE A 41 -27.64 -18.63 14.91
CA PHE A 41 -27.57 -18.31 13.48
C PHE A 41 -26.90 -19.43 12.67
N PRO A 42 -27.53 -20.63 12.59
CA PRO A 42 -26.92 -21.81 11.94
C PRO A 42 -26.71 -21.65 10.44
N SER A 43 -27.42 -20.71 9.79
CA SER A 43 -27.29 -20.43 8.35
C SER A 43 -26.21 -19.40 8.02
N ARG A 44 -25.56 -18.81 9.03
CA ARG A 44 -24.53 -17.80 8.83
C ARG A 44 -23.20 -18.47 8.50
N ASN A 45 -23.00 -18.78 7.23
CA ASN A 45 -21.72 -19.29 6.76
C ASN A 45 -20.71 -18.14 6.70
N GLU A 46 -19.57 -18.31 7.39
CA GLU A 46 -18.40 -17.47 7.20
C GLU A 46 -17.90 -17.69 5.78
N THR A 47 -18.38 -16.86 4.85
CA THR A 47 -17.88 -16.89 3.48
C THR A 47 -16.43 -16.40 3.56
N PRO A 48 -15.44 -17.15 3.08
CA PRO A 48 -14.08 -16.66 3.02
C PRO A 48 -14.10 -15.32 2.29
N LEU A 49 -13.52 -14.28 2.91
CA LEU A 49 -13.34 -13.00 2.24
C LEU A 49 -12.54 -13.25 0.96
N GLU A 50 -13.16 -13.02 -0.18
CA GLU A 50 -12.46 -13.04 -1.46
C GLU A 50 -11.56 -11.81 -1.48
N VAL A 51 -10.29 -12.02 -1.13
CA VAL A 51 -9.28 -10.97 -1.17
C VAL A 51 -9.17 -10.56 -2.65
N PRO A 52 -9.40 -9.28 -2.99
CA PRO A 52 -9.22 -8.84 -4.37
C PRO A 52 -7.79 -9.21 -4.80
N PRO A 53 -7.59 -9.63 -6.06
CA PRO A 53 -6.26 -9.94 -6.55
C PRO A 53 -5.38 -8.72 -6.31
N LEU A 54 -4.40 -8.86 -5.42
CA LEU A 54 -3.36 -7.85 -5.26
C LEU A 54 -2.65 -7.81 -6.60
N ASP A 55 -2.65 -6.65 -7.27
CA ASP A 55 -1.89 -6.49 -8.51
C ASP A 55 -0.49 -7.02 -8.26
N LYS A 56 -0.15 -8.12 -8.94
CA LYS A 56 1.17 -8.75 -8.82
C LYS A 56 2.14 -7.62 -9.10
N SER A 57 2.95 -7.25 -8.10
CA SER A 57 3.90 -6.15 -8.25
C SER A 57 4.61 -6.35 -9.58
N GLU A 58 4.39 -5.44 -10.53
CA GLU A 58 4.96 -5.59 -11.85
C GLU A 58 6.46 -5.80 -11.68
N GLU A 59 7.00 -6.89 -12.23
CA GLU A 59 8.43 -7.13 -12.17
C GLU A 59 9.13 -5.89 -12.75
N LYS A 60 10.00 -5.26 -11.95
CA LYS A 60 10.67 -4.01 -12.31
C LYS A 60 11.53 -4.23 -13.57
N LYS A 61 10.99 -3.93 -14.74
CA LYS A 61 11.71 -4.03 -16.01
C LYS A 61 12.59 -2.81 -16.22
N VAL A 62 13.89 -3.05 -16.37
CA VAL A 62 14.87 -2.01 -16.69
C VAL A 62 14.61 -1.44 -18.08
N LEU A 63 14.57 -0.11 -18.20
CA LEU A 63 14.45 0.60 -19.47
C LEU A 63 15.80 1.12 -19.95
N LYS A 64 16.58 1.75 -19.07
CA LYS A 64 17.84 2.41 -19.43
C LYS A 64 18.79 2.53 -18.25
N VAL A 65 20.09 2.38 -18.51
CA VAL A 65 21.17 2.74 -17.58
C VAL A 65 21.51 4.21 -17.71
N LEU A 66 21.44 4.96 -16.61
CA LEU A 66 21.73 6.39 -16.56
C LEU A 66 23.17 6.69 -16.16
N ASN A 67 23.71 5.93 -15.21
CA ASN A 67 25.05 6.20 -14.67
C ASN A 67 25.75 4.91 -14.22
N LYS A 68 27.07 4.98 -14.06
CA LYS A 68 27.91 3.88 -13.58
C LYS A 68 28.89 4.39 -12.52
N ARG A 69 29.04 3.65 -11.42
CA ARG A 69 30.03 3.96 -10.39
C ARG A 69 30.80 2.71 -9.99
N ARG A 70 32.05 2.92 -9.56
CA ARG A 70 32.89 1.88 -8.94
C ARG A 70 32.90 2.13 -7.44
N LEU A 71 32.66 1.07 -6.67
CA LEU A 71 32.84 1.13 -5.23
C LEU A 71 34.34 1.04 -4.93
N ARG A 72 34.84 1.92 -4.04
CA ARG A 72 36.26 1.87 -3.65
C ARG A 72 36.50 0.60 -2.84
N GLY A 73 37.42 -0.26 -3.32
CA GLY A 73 37.84 -1.47 -2.61
C GLY A 73 37.21 -2.78 -3.09
N LYS A 74 36.30 -2.75 -4.07
CA LYS A 74 35.81 -3.94 -4.78
C LYS A 74 35.81 -3.67 -6.28
N ASP A 75 36.02 -4.71 -7.09
CA ASP A 75 35.92 -4.59 -8.56
C ASP A 75 34.45 -4.55 -9.05
N ASP A 76 33.51 -4.51 -8.10
CA ASP A 76 32.07 -4.46 -8.34
C ASP A 76 31.67 -3.09 -8.90
N ARG A 77 30.95 -3.15 -10.03
CA ARG A 77 30.37 -1.98 -10.69
C ARG A 77 28.88 -1.91 -10.38
N GLU A 78 28.43 -0.74 -9.96
CA GLU A 78 27.01 -0.44 -9.82
C GLU A 78 26.56 0.49 -10.94
N TYR A 79 25.32 0.30 -11.34
CA TYR A 79 24.68 1.08 -12.40
C TYR A 79 23.39 1.68 -11.88
N LEU A 80 23.19 2.97 -12.13
CA LEU A 80 21.94 3.65 -11.85
C LEU A 80 20.98 3.37 -12.99
N VAL A 81 19.83 2.81 -12.65
CA VAL A 81 18.89 2.29 -13.63
C VAL A 81 17.54 2.97 -13.52
N ARG A 82 16.97 3.30 -14.69
CA ARG A 82 15.59 3.75 -14.84
C ARG A 82 14.73 2.59 -15.32
N TYR A 83 13.58 2.41 -14.70
CA TYR A 83 12.62 1.37 -15.03
C TYR A 83 11.60 1.81 -16.09
N LYS A 84 10.93 0.85 -16.72
CA LYS A 84 9.90 1.09 -17.74
C LYS A 84 8.63 1.70 -17.14
N ASN A 85 8.26 1.29 -15.93
CA ASN A 85 7.15 1.90 -15.22
C ASN A 85 7.65 3.18 -14.50
N PRO A 86 7.09 4.37 -14.82
CA PRO A 86 7.52 5.64 -14.25
C PRO A 86 7.22 5.79 -12.75
N GLN A 87 6.42 4.90 -12.16
CA GLN A 87 6.15 4.85 -10.72
C GLN A 87 7.33 4.27 -9.92
N HIS A 88 8.25 3.54 -10.58
CA HIS A 88 9.45 3.04 -9.93
C HIS A 88 10.55 4.09 -9.95
N GLU A 89 11.07 4.39 -8.77
CA GLU A 89 12.22 5.28 -8.61
C GLU A 89 13.50 4.67 -9.18
N GLU A 90 14.45 5.55 -9.52
CA GLU A 90 15.76 5.16 -10.04
C GLU A 90 16.61 4.53 -8.94
N GLU A 91 17.23 3.39 -9.24
CA GLU A 91 17.92 2.58 -8.23
C GLU A 91 19.33 2.17 -8.72
N TRP A 92 20.30 2.12 -7.81
CA TRP A 92 21.62 1.58 -8.08
C TRP A 92 21.59 0.05 -7.95
N ILE A 93 21.87 -0.65 -9.04
CA ILE A 93 21.91 -2.12 -9.07
C ILE A 93 23.27 -2.64 -9.52
N VAL A 94 23.61 -3.85 -9.07
CA VAL A 94 24.85 -4.55 -9.43
C VAL A 94 24.76 -5.06 -10.87
N ALA A 95 25.90 -5.14 -11.55
CA ALA A 95 26.04 -5.64 -12.91
C ALA A 95 25.26 -6.94 -13.18
N GLU A 96 25.30 -7.90 -12.26
CA GLU A 96 24.65 -9.21 -12.38
C GLU A 96 23.12 -9.14 -12.51
N LYS A 97 22.50 -8.08 -12.00
CA LYS A 97 21.04 -7.90 -12.02
C LYS A 97 20.54 -7.19 -13.27
N ILE A 98 21.44 -6.71 -14.12
CA ILE A 98 21.08 -6.06 -15.38
C ILE A 98 21.02 -7.16 -16.44
N PRO A 99 19.86 -7.40 -17.07
CA PRO A 99 19.81 -8.35 -18.17
C PRO A 99 20.73 -7.89 -19.30
N ASP A 100 21.53 -8.82 -19.86
CA ASP A 100 22.54 -8.55 -20.90
C ASP A 100 21.97 -7.94 -22.20
N SER A 101 20.64 -7.84 -22.34
CA SER A 101 19.96 -7.19 -23.46
C SER A 101 19.30 -5.87 -23.04
N LEU A 102 20.03 -4.77 -23.16
CA LEU A 102 19.50 -3.39 -23.18
C LEU A 102 19.95 -2.68 -24.46
#